data_AF-A0AAV8WNJ6-F1
#
_entry.id   AF-A0AAV8WNJ6-F1
#
_cell.length_a   1.000
_cell.length_b   1.000
_cell.length_c   1.000
_cell.angle_alpha   90.00
_cell.angle_beta   90.00
_cell.angle_gamma   90.00
#
_symmetry.space_group_name_H-M   'P 1'
#
loop_
_entity.id
_entity.type
_entity.pdbx_description
1 polymer ?
#
loop_
_entity_poly.entity_id
_entity_poly.type
_entity_poly.pdbx_seq_one_letter_code
_entity_poly.pdbx_strand_id
1 'polypeptide(L)'
;MLIMMVINAIPDEVQWEQNEGKCGICGDPHHVEEPRPHEAGGLYAKGIISRHYSVGQGIDIEIELTANHYGRFEIYKVQLPPYITCTQCVLQWNYYTGNQWGACPNGTQAQGCGKSETFRNCADVAIHTSTGGAMPPLFVDQQNPYQLYYKDYTRPAPYNVVPLVIREQVCVPNNLYKMIPGVREWCQTNCLRYPPNCPHDVCQCPTTCEAIGEYKGKLGADVNCMDQCLVYSSDKCPKDQCACYEE
;
A
#
# COMPACT_ATOMS: atom_id res chain seq x y z
N MET A 1 0.89 10.99 6.49
CA MET A 1 0.81 9.52 6.74
C MET A 1 -0.64 9.05 6.73
N LEU A 2 -1.31 9.07 5.57
CA LEU A 2 -2.77 8.97 5.53
C LEU A 2 -3.26 8.43 4.18
N ILE A 3 -3.94 7.28 4.13
CA ILE A 3 -4.67 6.86 2.92
C ILE A 3 -6.06 7.48 2.99
N MET A 4 -6.38 8.31 2.00
CA MET A 4 -7.71 8.88 1.83
C MET A 4 -8.55 7.95 0.97
N MET A 5 -9.67 7.47 1.50
CA MET A 5 -10.53 6.50 0.85
C MET A 5 -11.71 7.19 0.21
N VAL A 6 -11.84 7.11 -1.11
CA VAL A 6 -13.04 7.54 -1.82
C VAL A 6 -14.00 6.36 -1.94
N ILE A 7 -15.15 6.48 -1.28
CA ILE A 7 -16.15 5.42 -1.28
C ILE A 7 -16.85 5.37 -2.64
N ASN A 8 -16.68 4.27 -3.36
CA ASN A 8 -17.50 3.91 -4.51
C ASN A 8 -18.64 3.00 -4.05
N ALA A 9 -19.88 3.47 -4.26
CA ALA A 9 -21.09 2.80 -3.86
C ALA A 9 -21.58 1.81 -4.92
N ILE A 10 -21.90 0.58 -4.52
CA ILE A 10 -22.83 -0.26 -5.29
C ILE A 10 -24.22 0.03 -4.73
N PRO A 11 -25.20 0.43 -5.57
CA PRO A 11 -26.56 0.62 -5.09
C PRO A 11 -27.10 -0.63 -4.38
N ASP A 12 -27.78 -0.45 -3.25
CA ASP A 12 -28.30 -1.54 -2.42
C ASP A 12 -29.11 -2.57 -3.22
N GLU A 13 -29.96 -2.11 -4.14
CA GLU A 13 -30.77 -2.98 -5.01
C GLU A 13 -29.89 -3.90 -5.87
N VAL A 14 -28.80 -3.36 -6.42
CA VAL A 14 -27.86 -4.12 -7.23
C VAL A 14 -27.09 -5.12 -6.37
N GLN A 15 -26.62 -4.71 -5.19
CA GLN A 15 -25.90 -5.61 -4.30
C GLN A 15 -26.81 -6.75 -3.80
N TRP A 16 -27.99 -6.43 -3.28
CA TRP A 16 -28.80 -7.36 -2.52
C TRP A 16 -29.90 -8.06 -3.28
N GLU A 17 -30.49 -7.42 -4.29
CA GLU A 17 -31.58 -8.02 -5.08
C GLU A 17 -31.03 -8.72 -6.33
N GLN A 18 -30.09 -8.08 -7.04
CA GLN A 18 -29.51 -8.67 -8.26
C GLN A 18 -28.34 -9.62 -7.96
N ASN A 19 -27.44 -9.23 -7.06
CA ASN A 19 -26.21 -9.98 -6.79
C ASN A 19 -26.28 -10.85 -5.52
N GLU A 20 -27.46 -10.99 -4.89
CA GLU A 20 -27.67 -11.83 -3.69
C GLU A 20 -26.73 -11.48 -2.52
N GLY A 21 -26.40 -10.20 -2.36
CA GLY A 21 -25.47 -9.69 -1.34
C GLY A 21 -23.99 -9.75 -1.75
N LYS A 22 -23.67 -10.32 -2.92
CA LYS A 22 -22.29 -10.45 -3.39
C LYS A 22 -21.75 -9.12 -3.94
N CYS A 23 -20.46 -8.91 -3.74
CA CYS A 23 -19.69 -7.74 -4.18
C CYS A 23 -18.34 -8.22 -4.74
N GLY A 24 -17.79 -7.51 -5.72
CA GLY A 24 -16.45 -7.74 -6.26
C GLY A 24 -15.36 -7.54 -5.21
N ILE A 25 -14.11 -7.85 -5.55
CA ILE A 25 -12.98 -7.77 -4.61
C ILE A 25 -12.61 -6.31 -4.31
N CYS A 26 -12.93 -5.38 -5.21
CA CYS A 26 -12.58 -3.98 -5.06
C CYS A 26 -13.78 -3.02 -5.13
N GLY A 27 -14.98 -3.50 -4.80
CA GLY A 27 -16.19 -2.68 -4.74
C GLY A 27 -17.01 -2.60 -6.01
N ASP A 28 -16.65 -3.37 -7.05
CA ASP A 28 -17.43 -3.46 -8.28
C ASP A 28 -18.66 -4.36 -8.11
N PRO A 29 -19.77 -4.14 -8.86
CA PRO A 29 -20.91 -5.03 -8.86
C PRO A 29 -20.51 -6.45 -9.26
N HIS A 30 -21.01 -7.45 -8.54
CA HIS A 30 -20.56 -8.84 -8.70
C HIS A 30 -20.82 -9.41 -10.10
N HIS A 31 -21.93 -9.03 -10.74
CA HIS A 31 -22.30 -9.46 -12.09
C HIS A 31 -21.42 -8.88 -13.20
N VAL A 32 -20.58 -7.88 -12.92
CA VAL A 32 -19.62 -7.36 -13.90
C VAL A 32 -18.56 -8.43 -14.12
N GLU A 33 -18.27 -8.73 -15.39
CA GLU A 33 -17.28 -9.73 -15.77
C GLU A 33 -15.88 -9.35 -15.31
N GLU A 34 -15.08 -10.38 -15.01
CA GLU A 34 -13.69 -10.22 -14.62
C GLU A 34 -12.77 -10.05 -15.84
N PRO A 35 -11.74 -9.20 -15.77
CA PRO A 35 -11.36 -8.36 -14.62
C PRO A 35 -12.29 -7.15 -14.48
N ARG A 36 -12.86 -6.97 -13.28
CA ARG A 36 -13.74 -5.83 -13.01
C ARG A 36 -12.95 -4.52 -13.03
N PRO A 37 -13.58 -3.36 -13.26
CA PRO A 37 -12.88 -2.10 -13.46
C PRO A 37 -11.84 -1.75 -12.38
N HIS A 38 -12.07 -2.06 -11.11
CA HIS A 38 -11.16 -1.76 -10.00
C HIS A 38 -10.33 -2.96 -9.53
N GLU A 39 -10.46 -4.12 -10.18
CA GLU A 39 -9.65 -5.31 -9.91
C GLU A 39 -8.42 -5.35 -10.82
N ALA A 40 -7.39 -6.11 -10.44
CA ALA A 40 -6.14 -6.21 -11.20
C ALA A 40 -6.40 -6.59 -12.67
N GLY A 41 -5.84 -5.80 -13.59
CA GLY A 41 -6.10 -5.93 -15.03
C GLY A 41 -7.34 -5.16 -15.53
N GLY A 42 -8.12 -4.58 -14.62
CA GLY A 42 -9.25 -3.71 -14.90
C GLY A 42 -8.86 -2.31 -15.37
N LEU A 43 -9.87 -1.50 -15.66
CA LEU A 43 -9.69 -0.15 -16.19
C LEU A 43 -8.92 0.78 -15.25
N TYR A 44 -9.15 0.69 -13.94
CA TYR A 44 -8.62 1.60 -12.93
C TYR A 44 -7.45 1.02 -12.13
N ALA A 45 -7.35 -0.30 -12.01
CA ALA A 45 -6.22 -0.96 -11.35
C ALA A 45 -4.99 -1.00 -12.28
N LYS A 46 -4.27 0.14 -12.36
CA LYS A 46 -3.08 0.29 -13.18
C LYS A 46 -1.81 -0.30 -12.55
N GLY A 47 -1.90 -0.83 -11.34
CA GLY A 47 -0.75 -1.36 -10.59
C GLY A 47 0.20 -0.27 -10.10
N ILE A 48 -0.28 0.97 -9.99
CA ILE A 48 0.51 2.11 -9.53
C ILE A 48 0.55 2.06 -8.00
N ILE A 49 1.75 1.92 -7.44
CA ILE A 49 1.93 1.89 -5.98
C ILE A 49 1.61 3.27 -5.41
N SER A 50 0.50 3.34 -4.68
CA SER A 50 0.02 4.58 -4.07
C SER A 50 0.83 4.99 -2.84
N ARG A 51 1.38 4.02 -2.09
CA ARG A 51 2.17 4.26 -0.87
C ARG A 51 3.16 3.12 -0.57
N HIS A 52 4.24 3.49 0.10
CA HIS A 52 5.22 2.58 0.70
C HIS A 52 5.09 2.58 2.22
N TYR A 53 5.16 1.40 2.82
CA TYR A 53 5.09 1.19 4.26
C TYR A 53 6.25 0.36 4.77
N SER A 54 6.55 0.49 6.06
CA SER A 54 7.44 -0.39 6.79
C SER A 54 6.68 -1.55 7.43
N VAL A 55 7.34 -2.69 7.51
CA VAL A 55 6.83 -3.87 8.24
C VAL A 55 6.45 -3.47 9.68
N GLY A 56 5.25 -3.84 10.12
CA GLY A 56 4.79 -3.55 11.48
C GLY A 56 4.41 -2.08 11.74
N GLN A 57 4.48 -1.21 10.73
CA GLN A 57 4.11 0.20 10.84
C GLN A 57 2.64 0.33 11.24
N GLY A 58 2.37 1.16 12.25
CA GLY A 58 1.01 1.63 12.53
C GLY A 58 0.63 2.64 11.46
N ILE A 59 -0.45 2.45 10.74
CA ILE A 59 -0.94 3.32 9.68
C ILE A 59 -2.26 3.96 10.10
N ASP A 60 -2.45 5.23 9.72
CA ASP A 60 -3.72 5.93 9.87
C ASP A 60 -4.50 5.86 8.54
N ILE A 61 -5.71 5.33 8.61
CA ILE A 61 -6.66 5.19 7.51
C ILE A 61 -7.74 6.25 7.68
N GLU A 62 -7.98 7.05 6.63
CA GLU A 62 -9.05 8.05 6.62
C GLU A 62 -10.11 7.70 5.58
N ILE A 63 -11.37 7.68 6.02
CA ILE A 63 -12.50 7.39 5.15
C ILE A 63 -13.21 8.69 4.75
N GLU A 64 -13.23 8.99 3.44
CA GLU A 64 -14.00 10.10 2.88
C GLU A 64 -15.34 9.60 2.33
N LEU A 65 -16.43 9.96 3.01
CA LEU A 65 -17.80 9.72 2.56
C LEU A 65 -18.23 10.85 1.61
N THR A 66 -18.34 10.55 0.31
CA THR A 66 -18.75 11.51 -0.74
C THR A 66 -20.25 11.80 -0.77
N ALA A 67 -21.06 11.01 -0.05
CA ALA A 67 -22.49 11.21 0.12
C ALA A 67 -22.85 11.25 1.61
N ASN A 68 -23.74 12.17 1.99
CA ASN A 68 -24.19 12.35 3.37
C ASN A 68 -25.12 11.21 3.80
N HIS A 69 -24.53 10.10 4.25
CA HIS A 69 -25.23 8.98 4.88
C HIS A 69 -25.39 9.16 6.41
N TYR A 70 -25.43 10.41 6.91
CA TYR A 70 -25.40 10.74 8.35
C TYR A 70 -24.11 10.27 9.07
N GLY A 71 -22.97 10.23 8.36
CA GLY A 71 -21.69 9.74 8.89
C GLY A 71 -20.78 10.80 9.49
N ARG A 72 -19.92 10.38 10.43
CA ARG A 72 -18.80 11.16 11.00
C ARG A 72 -17.49 10.68 10.35
N PHE A 73 -16.53 11.58 10.15
CA PHE A 73 -15.17 11.20 9.75
C PHE A 73 -14.53 10.36 10.86
N GLU A 74 -14.14 9.13 10.53
CA GLU A 74 -13.43 8.22 11.43
C GLU A 74 -12.05 7.93 10.87
N ILE A 75 -11.03 8.17 11.69
CA ILE A 75 -9.65 7.78 11.41
C ILE A 75 -9.40 6.46 12.13
N TYR A 76 -9.10 5.42 11.38
CA TYR A 76 -8.76 4.12 11.93
C TYR A 76 -7.25 3.96 12.01
N LYS A 77 -6.76 3.62 13.20
CA LYS A 77 -5.34 3.26 13.38
C LYS A 77 -5.21 1.76 13.26
N VAL A 78 -4.49 1.30 12.25
CA VAL A 78 -4.29 -0.13 11.99
C VAL A 78 -2.80 -0.42 12.02
N GLN A 79 -2.40 -1.52 12.65
CA GLN A 79 -1.00 -1.96 12.59
C GLN A 79 -0.85 -2.97 11.46
N LEU A 80 0.06 -2.70 10.53
CA LEU A 80 0.40 -3.66 9.49
C LEU A 80 1.00 -4.93 10.13
N PRO A 81 0.73 -6.11 9.57
CA PRO A 81 1.26 -7.34 10.12
C PRO A 81 2.80 -7.28 10.20
N PRO A 82 3.39 -7.71 11.31
CA PRO A 82 4.81 -7.87 11.37
C PRO A 82 5.22 -8.99 10.39
N TYR A 83 6.39 -8.82 9.79
CA TYR A 83 7.05 -9.76 8.87
C TYR A 83 6.43 -9.95 7.47
N ILE A 84 5.47 -9.11 7.06
CA ILE A 84 4.95 -9.12 5.67
C ILE A 84 5.67 -8.08 4.84
N THR A 85 6.31 -8.50 3.76
CA THR A 85 6.90 -7.60 2.75
C THR A 85 6.33 -7.90 1.36
N CYS A 86 6.10 -6.87 0.56
CA CYS A 86 5.63 -6.99 -0.81
C CYS A 86 5.97 -5.76 -1.63
N THR A 87 6.24 -5.96 -2.92
CA THR A 87 6.44 -4.88 -3.89
C THR A 87 5.12 -4.35 -4.43
N GLN A 88 4.11 -5.22 -4.56
CA GLN A 88 2.80 -4.87 -5.08
C GLN A 88 1.71 -5.67 -4.33
N CYS A 89 1.27 -5.11 -3.21
CA CYS A 89 0.15 -5.60 -2.41
C CYS A 89 -1.10 -4.78 -2.68
N VAL A 90 -2.26 -5.38 -2.44
CA VAL A 90 -3.54 -4.68 -2.41
C VAL A 90 -4.00 -4.56 -0.96
N LEU A 91 -4.10 -3.33 -0.45
CA LEU A 91 -4.84 -3.05 0.78
C LEU A 91 -6.32 -2.95 0.43
N GLN A 92 -7.10 -3.93 0.91
CA GLN A 92 -8.54 -3.91 0.81
C GLN A 92 -9.15 -3.42 2.12
N TRP A 93 -10.11 -2.52 2.05
CA TRP A 93 -10.94 -2.16 3.19
C TRP A 93 -12.41 -2.37 2.88
N ASN A 94 -13.16 -2.69 3.93
CA ASN A 94 -14.60 -2.88 3.90
C ASN A 94 -15.23 -1.95 4.93
N TYR A 95 -16.17 -1.13 4.48
CA TYR A 95 -16.99 -0.29 5.34
C TYR A 95 -18.44 -0.77 5.23
N TYR A 96 -18.96 -1.26 6.35
CA TYR A 96 -20.33 -1.74 6.47
C TYR A 96 -21.18 -0.64 7.07
N THR A 97 -22.24 -0.24 6.37
CA THR A 97 -23.15 0.78 6.90
C THR A 97 -24.04 0.23 8.01
N GLY A 98 -24.34 1.07 8.99
CA GLY A 98 -25.27 0.74 10.09
C GLY A 98 -26.57 1.54 10.05
N ASN A 99 -26.82 2.31 8.99
CA ASN A 99 -27.95 3.23 8.93
C ASN A 99 -29.25 2.58 8.42
N GLN A 100 -29.19 1.38 7.85
CA GLN A 100 -30.35 0.66 7.33
C GLN A 100 -31.21 0.03 8.43
N TRP A 101 -32.51 -0.10 8.20
CA TRP A 101 -33.45 -0.75 9.11
C TRP A 101 -33.81 -2.14 8.59
N GLY A 102 -33.71 -3.16 9.44
CA GLY A 102 -34.00 -4.53 9.01
C GLY A 102 -34.16 -5.51 10.16
N ALA A 103 -34.39 -6.78 9.80
CA ALA A 103 -34.64 -7.85 10.75
C ALA A 103 -33.33 -8.35 11.39
N CYS A 104 -33.30 -8.40 12.72
CA CYS A 104 -32.21 -8.94 13.51
C CYS A 104 -32.40 -10.48 13.73
N PRO A 105 -31.34 -11.22 14.10
CA PRO A 105 -31.41 -12.68 14.33
C PRO A 105 -32.41 -13.11 15.42
N ASN A 106 -32.72 -12.21 16.35
CA ASN A 106 -33.69 -12.44 17.43
C ASN A 106 -35.16 -12.21 17.00
N GLY A 107 -35.42 -11.95 15.72
CA GLY A 107 -36.77 -11.68 15.17
C GLY A 107 -37.28 -10.25 15.37
N THR A 108 -36.52 -9.39 16.05
CA THR A 108 -36.83 -7.95 16.16
C THR A 108 -36.39 -7.19 14.92
N GLN A 109 -36.87 -5.97 14.72
CA GLN A 109 -36.33 -5.05 13.72
C GLN A 109 -35.65 -3.88 14.40
N ALA A 110 -34.47 -3.51 13.91
CA ALA A 110 -33.71 -2.39 14.43
C ALA A 110 -32.84 -1.76 13.34
N GLN A 111 -32.38 -0.55 13.61
CA GLN A 111 -31.34 0.10 12.82
C GLN A 111 -30.02 -0.65 12.96
N GLY A 112 -29.30 -0.85 11.85
CA GLY A 112 -28.09 -1.64 11.76
C GLY A 112 -28.31 -3.15 11.63
N CYS A 113 -29.58 -3.60 11.59
CA CYS A 113 -29.93 -4.98 11.31
C CYS A 113 -30.41 -5.15 9.86
N GLY A 114 -30.28 -6.37 9.34
CA GLY A 114 -30.71 -6.74 8.00
C GLY A 114 -29.59 -6.63 6.96
N LYS A 115 -30.01 -6.44 5.69
CA LYS A 115 -29.11 -6.13 4.59
C LYS A 115 -28.46 -4.78 4.87
N SER A 116 -27.18 -4.63 4.57
CA SER A 116 -26.41 -3.40 4.82
C SER A 116 -25.64 -3.06 3.55
N GLU A 117 -25.65 -1.79 3.14
CA GLU A 117 -24.79 -1.30 2.07
C GLU A 117 -23.34 -1.54 2.48
N THR A 118 -22.61 -2.23 1.63
CA THR A 118 -21.19 -2.53 1.86
C THR A 118 -20.36 -1.78 0.85
N PHE A 119 -19.44 -0.97 1.36
CA PHE A 119 -18.44 -0.29 0.55
C PHE A 119 -17.13 -1.03 0.65
N ARG A 120 -16.54 -1.33 -0.50
CA ARG A 120 -15.25 -1.99 -0.58
C ARG A 120 -14.38 -1.25 -1.57
N ASN A 121 -13.11 -1.16 -1.25
CA ASN A 121 -12.13 -0.53 -2.13
C ASN A 121 -10.77 -1.21 -1.94
N CYS A 122 -9.89 -0.92 -2.89
CA CYS A 122 -8.54 -1.47 -2.99
C CYS A 122 -7.55 -0.35 -3.23
N ALA A 123 -6.36 -0.45 -2.64
CA ALA A 123 -5.22 0.41 -2.93
C ALA A 123 -3.97 -0.45 -3.16
N ASP A 124 -3.29 -0.21 -4.26
CA ASP A 124 -1.99 -0.81 -4.55
C ASP A 124 -0.92 -0.14 -3.66
N VAL A 125 -0.20 -0.93 -2.85
CA VAL A 125 0.82 -0.48 -1.89
C VAL A 125 2.01 -1.41 -1.87
N ALA A 126 3.15 -0.91 -1.39
CA ALA A 126 4.34 -1.72 -1.13
C ALA A 126 4.65 -1.71 0.36
N ILE A 127 5.06 -2.86 0.89
CA ILE A 127 5.49 -3.02 2.28
C ILE A 127 6.94 -3.51 2.27
N HIS A 128 7.83 -2.67 2.76
CA HIS A 128 9.26 -2.90 2.79
C HIS A 128 9.75 -3.17 4.21
N THR A 129 10.83 -3.94 4.33
CA THR A 129 11.56 -4.09 5.59
C THR A 129 12.85 -3.28 5.50
N SER A 130 13.04 -2.33 6.42
CA SER A 130 14.34 -1.65 6.60
C SER A 130 15.38 -2.60 7.20
N THR A 131 14.94 -3.60 7.99
CA THR A 131 15.78 -4.66 8.53
C THR A 131 16.08 -5.70 7.46
N GLY A 132 17.31 -5.68 6.92
CA GLY A 132 17.83 -6.82 6.16
C GLY A 132 17.85 -8.06 7.05
N GLY A 133 16.96 -9.03 6.79
CA GLY A 133 17.04 -10.36 7.42
C GLY A 133 15.97 -10.73 8.44
N ALA A 134 14.80 -10.08 8.47
CA ALA A 134 13.68 -10.61 9.26
C ALA A 134 13.14 -11.89 8.59
N MET A 135 13.42 -13.04 9.19
CA MET A 135 12.76 -14.31 8.88
C MET A 135 11.25 -14.16 9.13
N PRO A 136 10.36 -14.48 8.17
CA PRO A 136 8.99 -14.81 8.55
C PRO A 136 9.03 -16.06 9.45
N PRO A 137 8.25 -16.10 10.53
CA PRO A 137 8.18 -17.30 11.36
C PRO A 137 7.77 -18.51 10.53
N LEU A 138 8.31 -19.70 10.86
CA LEU A 138 8.04 -21.00 10.20
C LEU A 138 6.55 -21.41 10.17
N PHE A 139 5.66 -20.64 10.79
CA PHE A 139 4.21 -20.86 10.86
C PHE A 139 3.39 -19.86 10.03
N VAL A 140 4.03 -18.95 9.28
CA VAL A 140 3.32 -18.19 8.24
C VAL A 140 3.10 -19.16 7.09
N ASP A 141 1.88 -19.72 7.06
CA ASP A 141 1.43 -20.63 6.03
C ASP A 141 1.73 -20.05 4.64
N GLN A 142 2.33 -20.88 3.82
CA GLN A 142 2.95 -20.60 2.54
C GLN A 142 1.86 -20.38 1.47
N GLN A 143 1.01 -19.36 1.65
CA GLN A 143 -0.13 -19.10 0.78
C GLN A 143 0.16 -18.12 -0.37
N ASN A 144 1.42 -17.76 -0.61
CA ASN A 144 1.79 -17.02 -1.82
C ASN A 144 2.57 -17.93 -2.79
N PRO A 145 1.90 -18.58 -3.76
CA PRO A 145 2.55 -19.47 -4.73
C PRO A 145 3.51 -18.75 -5.70
N TYR A 146 3.58 -17.42 -5.65
CA TYR A 146 4.44 -16.60 -6.52
C TYR A 146 5.65 -15.99 -5.78
N GLN A 147 5.84 -16.29 -4.49
CA GLN A 147 6.98 -15.77 -3.75
C GLN A 147 8.28 -16.47 -4.19
N LEU A 148 9.22 -15.70 -4.71
CA LEU A 148 10.55 -16.20 -5.11
C LEU A 148 11.41 -16.43 -3.86
N TYR A 149 12.16 -17.53 -3.84
CA TYR A 149 13.11 -17.86 -2.78
C TYR A 149 14.50 -18.08 -3.37
N TYR A 150 15.55 -17.72 -2.64
CA TYR A 150 16.93 -18.10 -2.98
C TYR A 150 17.53 -18.97 -1.88
N LYS A 151 18.54 -19.76 -2.26
CA LYS A 151 19.23 -20.69 -1.36
C LYS A 151 20.62 -20.15 -0.99
N ASP A 152 20.82 -19.82 0.28
CA ASP A 152 22.09 -19.35 0.84
C ASP A 152 22.92 -20.54 1.35
N TYR A 153 23.88 -21.00 0.55
CA TYR A 153 24.77 -22.11 0.92
C TYR A 153 25.76 -21.77 2.04
N THR A 154 25.88 -20.51 2.44
CA THR A 154 26.70 -20.13 3.60
C THR A 154 26.01 -20.42 4.93
N ARG A 155 24.68 -20.70 4.90
CA ARG A 155 23.88 -21.01 6.09
C ARG A 155 23.54 -22.50 6.18
N PRO A 156 23.47 -23.07 7.39
CA PRO A 156 23.04 -24.46 7.57
C PRO A 156 21.54 -24.62 7.31
N ALA A 157 21.14 -25.74 6.70
CA ALA A 157 19.74 -26.13 6.57
C ALA A 157 19.10 -26.35 7.95
N PRO A 158 17.83 -25.97 8.17
CA PRO A 158 16.84 -25.51 7.19
C PRO A 158 16.86 -24.00 6.89
N TYR A 159 17.78 -23.23 7.49
CA TYR A 159 17.82 -21.77 7.41
C TYR A 159 18.48 -21.21 6.13
N ASN A 160 18.74 -22.09 5.16
CA ASN A 160 19.36 -21.73 3.90
C ASN A 160 18.35 -21.34 2.82
N VAL A 161 17.05 -21.32 3.09
CA VAL A 161 16.01 -20.87 2.14
C VAL A 161 15.42 -19.56 2.65
N VAL A 162 15.51 -18.50 1.85
CA VAL A 162 15.13 -17.14 2.25
C VAL A 162 14.33 -16.50 1.12
N PRO A 163 13.25 -15.75 1.41
CA PRO A 163 12.48 -15.06 0.37
C PRO A 163 13.36 -14.02 -0.33
N LEU A 164 13.26 -13.97 -1.66
CA LEU A 164 13.91 -12.98 -2.50
C LEU A 164 13.09 -11.69 -2.46
N VAL A 165 13.53 -10.74 -1.65
CA VAL A 165 12.97 -9.38 -1.64
C VAL A 165 13.67 -8.57 -2.73
N ILE A 166 13.03 -8.45 -3.89
CA ILE A 166 13.48 -7.51 -4.94
C ILE A 166 13.02 -6.12 -4.51
N ARG A 167 13.93 -5.28 -4.05
CA ARG A 167 13.61 -3.88 -3.73
C ARG A 167 13.57 -3.07 -5.01
N GLU A 168 12.42 -2.51 -5.35
CA GLU A 168 12.33 -1.37 -6.27
C GLU A 168 12.28 -0.09 -5.43
N GLN A 169 13.42 0.55 -5.26
CA GLN A 169 13.50 1.82 -4.54
C GLN A 169 14.56 2.68 -5.22
N VAL A 170 14.38 4.00 -5.18
CA VAL A 170 15.37 4.94 -5.69
C VAL A 170 16.43 5.15 -4.61
N CYS A 171 17.69 4.83 -4.93
CA CYS A 171 18.84 5.09 -4.07
C CYS A 171 19.70 6.19 -4.69
N VAL A 172 19.80 7.32 -3.99
CA VAL A 172 20.55 8.49 -4.42
C VAL A 172 21.76 8.73 -3.53
N PRO A 173 22.82 9.37 -4.06
CA PRO A 173 23.91 9.85 -3.22
C PRO A 173 23.41 10.92 -2.25
N ASN A 174 24.08 11.01 -1.10
CA ASN A 174 23.87 12.12 -0.17
C ASN A 174 24.36 13.45 -0.76
N ASN A 175 24.17 14.54 0.00
CA ASN A 175 24.51 15.88 -0.44
C ASN A 175 26.00 16.11 -0.78
N LEU A 176 26.92 15.32 -0.21
CA LEU A 176 28.36 15.44 -0.43
C LEU A 176 28.79 14.77 -1.74
N TYR A 177 28.24 13.58 -2.03
CA TYR A 177 28.65 12.76 -3.16
C TYR A 177 27.79 12.95 -4.42
N LYS A 178 26.70 13.73 -4.34
CA LYS A 178 25.77 13.95 -5.47
C LYS A 178 26.36 14.57 -6.73
N MET A 179 27.48 15.28 -6.62
CA MET A 179 28.13 15.93 -7.76
C MET A 179 29.09 15.01 -8.53
N ILE A 180 29.35 13.80 -8.02
CA ILE A 180 30.25 12.86 -8.66
C ILE A 180 29.48 12.07 -9.74
N PRO A 181 29.89 12.14 -11.01
CA PRO A 181 29.25 11.38 -12.09
C PRO A 181 29.28 9.86 -11.81
N GLY A 182 28.18 9.16 -12.08
CA GLY A 182 28.08 7.70 -11.93
C GLY A 182 27.80 7.20 -10.51
N VAL A 183 27.89 8.05 -9.48
CA VAL A 183 27.61 7.63 -8.09
C VAL A 183 26.12 7.34 -7.89
N ARG A 184 25.24 8.02 -8.63
CA ARG A 184 23.81 7.75 -8.62
C ARG A 184 23.51 6.31 -9.06
N GLU A 185 24.03 5.91 -10.22
CA GLU A 185 23.91 4.55 -10.73
C GLU A 185 24.59 3.54 -9.81
N TRP A 186 25.71 3.93 -9.20
CA TRP A 186 26.39 3.11 -8.20
C TRP A 186 25.52 2.86 -6.98
N CYS A 187 24.89 3.90 -6.41
CA CYS A 187 23.96 3.77 -5.30
C CYS A 187 22.77 2.90 -5.70
N GLN A 188 22.15 3.18 -6.85
CA GLN A 188 21.04 2.40 -7.38
C GLN A 188 21.40 0.91 -7.52
N THR A 189 22.60 0.60 -8.01
CA THR A 189 23.00 -0.80 -8.25
C THR A 189 23.45 -1.52 -6.98
N ASN A 190 24.32 -0.89 -6.19
CA ASN A 190 24.97 -1.56 -5.04
C ASN A 190 24.07 -1.61 -3.81
N CYS A 191 23.19 -0.62 -3.62
CA CYS A 191 22.23 -0.64 -2.52
C CYS A 191 21.11 -1.66 -2.77
N LEU A 192 20.77 -1.94 -4.03
CA LEU A 192 19.74 -2.93 -4.39
C LEU A 192 20.29 -4.34 -4.65
N ARG A 193 21.62 -4.50 -4.65
CA ARG A 193 22.26 -5.81 -4.79
C ARG A 193 21.99 -6.69 -3.57
N TYR A 194 22.04 -8.01 -3.74
CA TYR A 194 22.09 -8.94 -2.63
C TYR A 194 23.47 -9.64 -2.54
N PRO A 195 24.12 -9.65 -1.35
CA PRO A 195 23.84 -8.83 -0.18
C PRO A 195 24.01 -7.32 -0.49
N PRO A 196 23.25 -6.41 0.17
CA PRO A 196 23.30 -4.99 -0.11
C PRO A 196 24.63 -4.39 0.33
N ASN A 197 25.21 -3.55 -0.52
CA ASN A 197 26.39 -2.76 -0.23
C ASN A 197 26.04 -1.28 -0.34
N CYS A 198 25.39 -0.76 0.71
CA CYS A 198 24.90 0.61 0.76
C CYS A 198 25.52 1.37 1.94
N PRO A 199 26.71 1.98 1.77
CA PRO A 199 27.27 2.83 2.81
C PRO A 199 26.44 4.10 2.99
N HIS A 200 25.84 4.29 4.17
CA HIS A 200 25.00 5.45 4.51
C HIS A 200 25.76 6.80 4.41
N ASP A 201 27.09 6.76 4.55
CA ASP A 201 27.95 7.93 4.38
C ASP A 201 28.05 8.40 2.92
N VAL A 202 27.56 7.60 1.96
CA VAL A 202 27.63 7.89 0.52
C VAL A 202 26.24 7.89 -0.12
N CYS A 203 25.42 6.89 0.18
CA CYS A 203 24.12 6.65 -0.44
C CYS A 203 22.99 6.69 0.60
N GLN A 204 21.83 7.16 0.15
CA GLN A 204 20.56 7.12 0.87
C GLN A 204 19.47 6.58 -0.07
N CYS A 205 18.61 5.72 0.43
CA CYS A 205 17.48 5.12 -0.28
C CYS A 205 16.18 5.61 0.38
N PRO A 206 15.75 6.85 0.11
CA PRO A 206 14.56 7.41 0.74
C PRO A 206 13.33 6.55 0.49
N THR A 207 12.54 6.36 1.54
CA THR A 207 11.27 5.61 1.50
C THR A 207 10.06 6.52 1.50
N THR A 208 10.24 7.76 1.92
CA THR A 208 9.19 8.78 1.98
C THR A 208 9.68 10.10 1.40
N CYS A 209 8.76 10.85 0.79
CA CYS A 209 8.98 12.20 0.33
C CYS A 209 7.78 13.06 0.75
N GLU A 210 8.07 14.19 1.37
CA GLU A 210 7.07 15.16 1.82
C GLU A 210 7.24 16.48 1.08
N ALA A 211 6.14 17.19 0.88
CA ALA A 211 6.15 18.53 0.34
C ALA A 211 6.66 19.54 1.37
N ILE A 212 7.59 20.39 0.93
CA ILE A 212 8.20 21.46 1.72
C ILE A 212 7.88 22.83 1.12
N GLY A 213 8.24 23.89 1.85
CA GLY A 213 8.00 25.26 1.42
C GLY A 213 6.51 25.58 1.27
N GLU A 214 6.14 26.13 0.12
CA GLU A 214 4.77 26.60 -0.17
C GLU A 214 3.73 25.48 -0.35
N TYR A 215 4.17 24.23 -0.51
CA TYR A 215 3.30 23.08 -0.72
C TYR A 215 3.12 22.21 0.53
N LYS A 216 3.80 22.55 1.62
CA LYS A 216 3.71 21.82 2.88
C LYS A 216 2.26 21.79 3.39
N GLY A 217 1.73 20.59 3.60
CA GLY A 217 0.38 20.37 4.12
C GLY A 217 -0.75 20.60 3.11
N LYS A 218 -0.45 20.85 1.83
CA LYS A 218 -1.48 20.88 0.77
C LYS A 218 -1.88 19.46 0.39
N LEU A 219 -3.18 19.23 0.26
CA LEU A 219 -3.74 17.94 -0.12
C LEU A 219 -3.16 17.49 -1.47
N GLY A 220 -2.60 16.27 -1.51
CA GLY A 220 -2.00 15.67 -2.71
C GLY A 220 -0.58 16.14 -3.04
N ALA A 221 -0.01 17.13 -2.36
CA ALA A 221 1.35 17.59 -2.63
C ALA A 221 2.42 16.54 -2.25
N ASP A 222 2.26 15.88 -1.11
CA ASP A 222 3.17 14.80 -0.68
C ASP A 222 3.13 13.62 -1.66
N VAL A 223 1.94 13.30 -2.21
CA VAL A 223 1.77 12.25 -3.22
C VAL A 223 2.51 12.62 -4.50
N ASN A 224 2.38 13.87 -4.95
CA ASN A 224 3.11 14.36 -6.12
C ASN A 224 4.64 14.30 -5.92
N CYS A 225 5.12 14.62 -4.72
CA CYS A 225 6.53 14.46 -4.38
C CYS A 225 6.98 12.99 -4.42
N MET A 226 6.19 12.06 -3.89
CA MET A 226 6.48 10.63 -4.00
C MET A 226 6.54 10.17 -5.47
N ASP A 227 5.59 10.59 -6.31
CA ASP A 227 5.58 10.25 -7.73
C ASP A 227 6.84 10.76 -8.45
N GLN A 228 7.16 12.04 -8.28
CA GLN A 228 8.27 12.71 -8.97
C GLN A 228 9.65 12.21 -8.52
N CYS A 229 9.76 11.78 -7.26
CA CYS A 229 11.05 11.53 -6.62
C CYS A 229 11.34 10.04 -6.34
N LEU A 230 10.32 9.20 -6.15
CA LEU A 230 10.49 7.76 -5.85
C LEU A 230 9.96 6.86 -6.95
N VAL A 231 8.89 7.26 -7.66
CA VAL A 231 8.24 6.42 -8.69
C VAL A 231 8.85 6.67 -10.08
N TYR A 232 8.94 7.94 -10.49
CA TYR A 232 9.56 8.35 -11.75
C TYR A 232 11.02 8.74 -11.53
N SER A 233 11.84 8.74 -12.60
CA SER A 233 13.27 9.05 -12.51
C SER A 233 13.53 10.27 -11.63
N SER A 234 14.26 10.09 -10.52
CA SER A 234 14.51 11.17 -9.55
C SER A 234 15.40 12.30 -10.09
N ASP A 235 15.74 12.30 -11.38
CA ASP A 235 16.37 13.42 -12.07
C ASP A 235 15.43 14.64 -12.15
N LYS A 236 14.11 14.40 -12.12
CA LYS A 236 13.08 15.45 -12.19
C LYS A 236 12.51 15.87 -10.84
N CYS A 237 12.96 15.26 -9.74
CA CYS A 237 12.49 15.55 -8.39
C CYS A 237 12.76 17.03 -8.03
N PRO A 238 11.72 17.86 -7.75
CA PRO A 238 11.89 19.27 -7.44
C PRO A 238 12.40 19.44 -5.99
N LYS A 239 13.68 19.80 -5.85
CA LYS A 239 14.41 19.83 -4.56
C LYS A 239 14.01 20.97 -3.63
N ASP A 240 13.41 22.02 -4.18
CA ASP A 240 12.88 23.19 -3.48
C ASP A 240 11.46 22.93 -2.93
N GLN A 241 10.76 21.92 -3.46
CA GLN A 241 9.36 21.62 -3.16
C GLN A 241 9.17 20.27 -2.47
N CYS A 242 10.13 19.35 -2.60
CA CYS A 242 10.05 18.02 -2.03
C CYS A 242 11.31 17.69 -1.22
N ALA A 243 11.12 17.14 -0.02
CA ALA A 243 12.18 16.59 0.81
C ALA A 243 11.96 15.09 1.01
N CYS A 244 12.96 14.29 0.66
CA CYS A 244 12.92 12.84 0.77
C CYS A 244 13.94 12.34 1.79
N TYR A 245 13.54 11.38 2.63
CA TYR A 245 14.36 10.83 3.69
C TYR A 245 14.04 9.35 3.94
N GLU A 246 14.93 8.68 4.68
CA GLU A 246 14.69 7.36 5.24
C GLU A 246 13.95 7.54 6.59
N GLU A 247 12.81 6.88 6.76
CA GLU A 247 12.14 6.72 8.06
C GLU A 247 12.82 5.66 8.94
#